data_AF-A0A509LBS1-F1
#
_entry.id   AF-A0A509LBS1-F1
#
_cell.length_a   1.000
_cell.length_b   1.000
_cell.length_c   1.000
_cell.angle_alpha   90.00
_cell.angle_beta   90.00
_cell.angle_gamma   90.00
#
_symmetry.space_group_name_H-M   'P 1'
#
loop_
_entity.id
_entity.type
_entity.pdbx_description
1 polymer ?
#
loop_
_entity_poly.entity_id
_entity_poly.type
_entity_poly.pdbx_seq_one_letter_code
_entity_poly.pdbx_strand_id
1 'polypeptide(L)'
;MTASNATEKKPLWLLIEENILDLGSQDISGGNFEESIQRIAGELDNAGYNVSHHGGNLLQLRWAMNETRKVGRPLMKDFNTAIAALTLEDVADPYATTNQLIHDIGKTWPKLKKSERRSDVIRIVEKTKLDLFIAKAKGLPDDEGIRLLIEDKVAPEVITNALGITGEKLEQVDTEMKEERAERERVVTLLGSVEGKSNEEKVKHLFENNVSEELIIEMAKVDPGVIDAVKKAMEAELKEKQRLAEEEAARKKEAAAGPSLEDIPSDEMLDYIESIREIMEFSDQEKEIRVMCEQSSIPKGLVDIAVSEPDRLDELEKKAEG
;
A
#
# COMPACT_ATOMS: atom_id res chain seq x y z
N MET A 1 10.38 -15.83 1.40
CA MET A 1 11.70 -16.50 1.40
C MET A 1 12.48 -16.13 2.65
N THR A 2 12.96 -17.10 3.43
CA THR A 2 13.79 -16.85 4.62
C THR A 2 15.26 -17.11 4.27
N ALA A 3 16.15 -16.18 4.61
CA ALA A 3 17.55 -16.54 4.73
C ALA A 3 17.66 -17.46 5.94
N SER A 4 17.81 -18.75 5.70
CA SER A 4 18.35 -19.68 6.68
C SER A 4 19.79 -19.25 6.98
N ASN A 5 19.94 -18.29 7.88
CA ASN A 5 21.22 -17.83 8.39
C ASN A 5 21.20 -17.87 9.90
N ALA A 6 21.51 -19.05 10.45
CA ALA A 6 22.32 -19.19 11.66
C ALA A 6 22.61 -20.67 11.90
N THR A 7 23.90 -21.03 11.99
CA THR A 7 24.47 -22.23 12.64
C THR A 7 24.67 -23.56 11.90
N GLU A 8 24.42 -23.70 10.59
CA GLU A 8 24.91 -24.92 9.89
C GLU A 8 26.34 -24.74 9.36
N LYS A 9 27.27 -25.50 9.96
CA LYS A 9 28.64 -25.66 9.48
C LYS A 9 28.61 -26.07 8.00
N LYS A 10 29.27 -25.28 7.15
CA LYS A 10 29.32 -25.52 5.69
C LYS A 10 29.74 -26.97 5.40
N PRO A 11 29.08 -27.69 4.48
CA PRO A 11 29.39 -29.09 4.23
C PRO A 11 30.83 -29.24 3.73
N LEU A 12 31.54 -30.24 4.25
CA LEU A 12 32.96 -30.47 3.95
C LEU A 12 33.23 -30.58 2.45
N TRP A 13 32.34 -31.26 1.70
CA TRP A 13 32.52 -31.43 0.26
C TRP A 13 32.54 -30.09 -0.48
N LEU A 14 31.72 -29.12 -0.07
CA LEU A 14 31.66 -27.82 -0.73
C LEU A 14 32.94 -27.02 -0.46
N LEU A 15 33.43 -27.04 0.79
CA LEU A 15 34.69 -26.43 1.15
C LEU A 15 35.89 -27.03 0.41
N ILE A 16 35.91 -28.36 0.25
CA ILE A 16 36.93 -29.02 -0.57
C ILE A 16 36.92 -28.46 -1.99
N GLU A 17 35.75 -28.43 -2.63
CA GLU A 17 35.65 -27.99 -4.04
C GLU A 17 35.95 -26.49 -4.21
N GLU A 18 35.67 -25.66 -3.20
CA GLU A 18 36.06 -24.24 -3.16
C GLU A 18 37.57 -24.05 -3.04
N ASN A 19 38.23 -24.77 -2.12
CA ASN A 19 39.69 -24.70 -2.02
C ASN A 19 40.38 -25.24 -3.29
N ILE A 20 39.77 -26.21 -3.97
CA ILE A 20 40.25 -26.70 -5.26
C ILE A 20 40.06 -25.66 -6.37
N LEU A 21 39.01 -24.84 -6.31
CA LEU A 21 38.76 -23.78 -7.29
C LEU A 21 39.89 -22.75 -7.32
N ASP A 22 40.47 -22.46 -6.16
CA ASP A 22 41.56 -21.48 -5.99
C ASP A 22 42.93 -22.02 -6.44
N LEU A 23 43.03 -23.29 -6.84
CA LEU A 23 44.26 -23.89 -7.34
C LEU A 23 44.60 -23.45 -8.76
N GLY A 24 45.89 -23.18 -9.00
CA GLY A 24 46.44 -23.00 -10.33
C GLY A 24 46.64 -24.33 -11.07
N SER A 25 46.86 -24.26 -12.39
CA SER A 25 47.12 -25.45 -13.22
C SER A 25 48.38 -26.22 -12.81
N GLN A 26 49.37 -25.53 -12.24
CA GLN A 26 50.60 -26.13 -11.73
C GLN A 26 50.37 -26.94 -10.44
N ASP A 27 49.41 -26.53 -9.61
CA ASP A 27 49.09 -27.18 -8.33
C ASP A 27 48.38 -28.52 -8.50
N ILE A 28 47.76 -28.74 -9.67
CA ILE A 28 47.04 -29.95 -10.05
C ILE A 28 47.97 -30.93 -10.82
N SER A 29 49.19 -30.48 -11.15
CA SER A 29 50.20 -31.27 -11.86
C SER A 29 50.96 -32.23 -10.93
N GLY A 30 51.50 -33.33 -11.48
CA GLY A 30 52.03 -34.45 -10.69
C GLY A 30 53.18 -34.11 -9.73
N GLY A 31 53.92 -33.02 -9.95
CA GLY A 31 55.01 -32.58 -9.06
C GLY A 31 54.53 -31.97 -7.74
N ASN A 32 53.42 -31.23 -7.77
CA ASN A 32 52.91 -30.48 -6.62
C ASN A 32 51.59 -31.06 -6.08
N PHE A 33 51.05 -32.12 -6.70
CA PHE A 33 49.73 -32.65 -6.41
C PHE A 33 49.53 -33.08 -4.95
N GLU A 34 50.51 -33.77 -4.38
CA GLU A 34 50.45 -34.20 -2.98
C GLU A 34 50.63 -33.03 -2.01
N GLU A 35 51.53 -32.09 -2.33
CA GLU A 35 51.73 -30.87 -1.53
C GLU A 35 50.44 -30.03 -1.48
N SER A 36 49.74 -29.88 -2.61
CA SER A 36 48.44 -29.22 -2.69
C SER A 36 47.38 -29.91 -1.83
N ILE A 37 47.34 -31.25 -1.83
CA ILE A 37 46.42 -32.02 -0.97
C ILE A 37 46.72 -31.76 0.51
N GLN A 38 48.00 -31.79 0.92
CA GLN A 38 48.38 -31.54 2.31
C GLN A 38 48.08 -30.10 2.74
N ARG A 39 48.31 -29.13 1.85
CA ARG A 39 47.98 -27.73 2.10
C ARG A 39 46.49 -27.54 2.35
N ILE A 40 45.63 -28.03 1.45
CA ILE A 40 44.17 -27.93 1.61
C ILE A 40 43.71 -28.70 2.86
N ALA A 41 44.28 -29.87 3.15
CA ALA A 41 43.93 -30.61 4.36
C ALA A 41 44.25 -29.81 5.63
N GLY A 42 45.41 -29.16 5.69
CA GLY A 42 45.80 -28.29 6.81
C GLY A 42 44.91 -27.04 6.94
N GLU A 43 44.52 -26.41 5.83
CA GLU A 43 43.57 -25.29 5.82
C GLU A 43 42.20 -25.71 6.38
N LEU A 44 41.70 -26.88 5.98
CA LEU A 44 40.45 -27.44 6.48
C LEU A 44 40.54 -27.92 7.94
N ASP A 45 41.71 -28.39 8.39
CA ASP A 45 41.96 -28.69 9.81
C ASP A 45 41.87 -27.46 10.69
N ASN A 46 42.47 -26.35 10.25
CA ASN A 46 42.39 -25.06 10.95
C ASN A 46 40.95 -24.55 11.04
N ALA A 47 40.11 -24.87 10.05
CA ALA A 47 38.67 -24.62 10.07
C ALA A 47 37.86 -25.65 10.92
N GLY A 48 38.54 -26.58 11.58
CA GLY A 48 37.95 -27.56 12.50
C GLY A 48 37.25 -28.74 11.80
N TYR A 49 37.59 -29.06 10.55
CA TYR A 49 37.02 -30.21 9.81
C TYR A 49 37.83 -31.50 9.97
N ASN A 50 39.00 -31.43 10.57
CA ASN A 50 39.86 -32.58 10.89
C ASN A 50 40.07 -33.50 9.67
N VAL A 51 40.45 -32.93 8.54
CA VAL A 51 40.68 -33.62 7.28
C VAL A 51 41.95 -34.47 7.31
N SER A 52 43.09 -33.95 7.78
CA SER A 52 44.34 -34.72 7.75
C SER A 52 44.37 -35.86 8.76
N HIS A 53 43.70 -35.70 9.90
CA HIS A 53 43.64 -36.73 10.96
C HIS A 53 42.40 -37.64 10.87
N HIS A 54 41.55 -37.49 9.85
CA HIS A 54 40.41 -38.37 9.59
C HIS A 54 40.48 -39.00 8.19
N GLY A 55 40.79 -40.30 8.12
CA GLY A 55 41.04 -41.00 6.86
C GLY A 55 39.90 -40.89 5.85
N GLY A 56 38.64 -40.89 6.29
CA GLY A 56 37.49 -40.70 5.40
C GLY A 56 37.42 -39.30 4.77
N ASN A 57 37.79 -38.26 5.52
CA ASN A 57 37.77 -36.87 5.05
C ASN A 57 38.94 -36.63 4.08
N LEU A 58 40.12 -37.16 4.42
CA LEU A 58 41.28 -37.13 3.53
C LEU A 58 41.01 -37.86 2.21
N LEU A 59 40.34 -39.03 2.25
CA LEU A 59 39.95 -39.74 1.03
C LEU A 59 38.97 -38.93 0.19
N GLN A 60 38.02 -38.23 0.82
CA GLN A 60 37.09 -37.35 0.12
C GLN A 60 37.84 -36.25 -0.66
N LEU A 61 38.79 -35.56 -0.01
CA LEU A 61 39.64 -34.54 -0.64
C LEU A 61 40.48 -35.13 -1.77
N ARG A 62 41.19 -36.25 -1.52
CA ARG A 62 42.01 -36.92 -2.53
C ARG A 62 41.21 -37.29 -3.77
N TRP A 63 40.00 -37.80 -3.58
CA TRP A 63 39.19 -38.16 -4.72
C TRP A 63 38.67 -36.95 -5.50
N ALA A 64 38.30 -35.84 -4.83
CA ALA A 64 37.90 -34.60 -5.51
C ALA A 64 39.07 -34.00 -6.31
N MET A 65 40.27 -34.01 -5.74
CA MET A 65 41.52 -33.63 -6.42
C MET A 65 41.81 -34.52 -7.65
N ASN A 66 41.63 -35.83 -7.52
CA ASN A 66 41.82 -36.76 -8.64
C ASN A 66 40.79 -36.55 -9.76
N GLU A 67 39.52 -36.29 -9.42
CA GLU A 67 38.49 -35.97 -10.41
C GLU A 67 38.80 -34.65 -11.11
N THR A 68 39.21 -33.62 -10.37
CA THR A 68 39.67 -32.33 -10.93
C THR A 68 40.83 -32.51 -11.89
N ARG A 69 41.83 -33.30 -11.52
CA ARG A 69 42.96 -33.63 -12.42
C ARG A 69 42.50 -34.38 -13.67
N LYS A 70 41.54 -35.31 -13.54
CA LYS A 70 41.02 -36.09 -14.67
C LYS A 70 40.21 -35.25 -15.65
N VAL A 71 39.38 -34.34 -15.14
CA VAL A 71 38.52 -33.46 -15.94
C VAL A 71 39.30 -32.26 -16.48
N GLY A 72 40.42 -31.90 -15.84
CA GLY A 72 41.30 -30.79 -16.23
C GLY A 72 40.81 -29.42 -15.80
N ARG A 73 39.77 -29.34 -14.96
CA ARG A 73 39.23 -28.11 -14.36
C ARG A 73 38.45 -28.43 -13.07
N PRO A 74 38.26 -27.48 -12.14
CA PRO A 74 37.50 -27.69 -10.91
C PRO A 74 35.99 -27.83 -11.14
N LEU A 75 35.31 -28.60 -10.27
CA LEU A 75 33.84 -28.74 -10.28
C LEU A 75 33.14 -27.40 -10.10
N MET A 76 33.60 -26.59 -9.15
CA MET A 76 32.99 -25.29 -8.85
C MET A 76 33.02 -24.33 -10.03
N LYS A 77 33.93 -24.51 -11.00
CA LYS A 77 33.93 -23.69 -12.22
C LYS A 77 32.68 -23.96 -13.06
N ASP A 78 32.37 -25.23 -13.33
CA ASP A 78 31.17 -25.62 -14.09
C ASP A 78 29.91 -25.28 -13.30
N PHE A 79 29.91 -25.54 -11.98
CA PHE A 79 28.79 -25.26 -11.09
C PHE A 79 28.47 -23.77 -10.98
N ASN A 80 29.46 -22.92 -10.72
CA ASN A 80 29.26 -21.48 -10.62
C ASN A 80 28.83 -20.87 -11.97
N THR A 81 29.35 -21.40 -13.08
CA THR A 81 28.91 -20.96 -14.42
C THR A 81 27.43 -21.28 -14.64
N ALA A 82 26.98 -22.49 -14.27
CA ALA A 82 25.58 -22.87 -14.38
C ALA A 82 24.67 -22.04 -13.47
N ILE A 83 25.08 -21.80 -12.21
CA ILE A 83 24.33 -20.96 -11.27
C ILE A 83 24.24 -19.51 -11.77
N ALA A 84 25.33 -18.94 -12.29
CA ALA A 84 25.34 -17.56 -12.79
C ALA A 84 24.49 -17.37 -14.06
N ALA A 85 24.18 -18.44 -14.78
CA ALA A 85 23.33 -18.41 -15.97
C ALA A 85 21.82 -18.48 -15.64
N LEU A 86 21.45 -18.77 -14.39
CA LEU A 86 20.04 -18.91 -14.00
C LEU A 86 19.31 -17.56 -14.02
N THR A 87 18.08 -17.57 -14.54
CA THR A 87 17.14 -16.44 -14.45
C THR A 87 16.08 -16.66 -13.37
N LEU A 88 15.25 -15.65 -13.11
CA LEU A 88 14.12 -15.77 -12.18
C LEU A 88 13.09 -16.81 -12.63
N GLU A 89 12.89 -16.97 -13.94
CA GLU A 89 12.03 -17.99 -14.52
C GLU A 89 12.59 -19.39 -14.28
N ASP A 90 13.90 -19.57 -14.47
CA ASP A 90 14.55 -20.86 -14.23
C ASP A 90 14.39 -21.30 -12.77
N VAL A 91 14.53 -20.39 -11.82
CA VAL A 91 14.42 -20.71 -10.38
C VAL A 91 13.00 -20.58 -9.82
N ALA A 92 11.99 -20.48 -10.69
CA ALA A 92 10.59 -20.49 -10.26
C ALA A 92 10.27 -21.76 -9.45
N ASP A 93 10.79 -22.92 -9.90
CA ASP A 93 10.83 -24.19 -9.17
C ASP A 93 12.28 -24.58 -8.80
N PRO A 94 12.74 -24.22 -7.59
CA PRO A 94 14.09 -24.54 -7.13
C PRO A 94 14.42 -26.03 -7.12
N TYR A 95 13.43 -26.92 -6.93
CA TYR A 95 13.66 -28.36 -6.85
C TYR A 95 13.85 -28.96 -8.25
N ALA A 96 13.03 -28.55 -9.22
CA ALA A 96 13.20 -28.94 -10.61
C ALA A 96 14.55 -28.46 -11.16
N THR A 97 14.90 -27.21 -10.88
CA THR A 97 16.17 -26.63 -11.34
C THR A 97 17.37 -27.30 -10.68
N THR A 98 17.27 -27.65 -9.40
CA THR A 98 18.29 -28.47 -8.73
C THR A 98 18.44 -29.85 -9.38
N ASN A 99 17.33 -30.52 -9.73
CA ASN A 99 17.39 -31.82 -10.42
C ASN A 99 18.14 -31.72 -11.76
N GLN A 100 17.81 -30.69 -12.55
CA GLN A 100 18.42 -30.48 -13.85
C GLN A 100 19.91 -30.18 -13.70
N LEU A 101 20.28 -29.29 -12.78
CA LEU A 101 21.67 -28.92 -12.52
C LEU A 101 22.51 -30.11 -12.07
N ILE A 102 22.01 -30.92 -11.13
CA ILE A 102 22.67 -32.16 -10.68
C ILE A 102 22.78 -33.17 -11.84
N HIS A 103 21.73 -33.29 -12.67
CA HIS A 103 21.74 -34.19 -13.81
C HIS A 103 22.80 -33.81 -14.83
N ASP A 104 22.82 -32.56 -15.27
CA ASP A 104 23.69 -32.06 -16.34
C ASP A 104 25.15 -31.98 -15.91
N ILE A 105 25.44 -31.32 -14.79
CA ILE A 105 26.81 -31.22 -14.26
C ILE A 105 27.30 -32.60 -13.82
N GLY A 106 26.40 -33.42 -13.26
CA GLY A 106 26.72 -34.78 -12.82
C GLY A 106 27.03 -35.77 -13.96
N LYS A 107 26.89 -35.39 -15.24
CA LYS A 107 27.44 -36.16 -16.37
C LYS A 107 28.97 -36.11 -16.36
N THR A 108 29.53 -34.93 -16.04
CA THR A 108 30.98 -34.71 -15.92
C THR A 108 31.49 -35.01 -14.51
N TRP A 109 30.67 -34.72 -13.50
CA TRP A 109 31.00 -34.80 -12.07
C TRP A 109 30.10 -35.79 -11.33
N PRO A 110 30.28 -37.12 -11.47
CA PRO A 110 29.36 -38.13 -10.96
C PRO A 110 29.06 -38.00 -9.45
N LYS A 111 30.01 -37.52 -8.66
CA LYS A 111 29.80 -37.34 -7.21
C LYS A 111 28.80 -36.26 -6.84
N LEU A 112 28.52 -35.30 -7.73
CA LEU A 112 27.46 -34.33 -7.51
C LEU A 112 26.09 -35.01 -7.41
N LYS A 113 25.91 -36.19 -8.03
CA LYS A 113 24.67 -36.97 -8.01
C LYS A 113 24.41 -37.68 -6.68
N LYS A 114 25.36 -37.67 -5.75
CA LYS A 114 25.14 -38.26 -4.43
C LYS A 114 23.99 -37.54 -3.71
N SER A 115 23.11 -38.31 -3.10
CA SER A 115 21.95 -37.79 -2.36
C SER A 115 22.34 -36.79 -1.27
N GLU A 116 23.49 -37.01 -0.61
CA GLU A 116 24.03 -36.13 0.44
C GLU A 116 24.29 -34.69 -0.02
N ARG A 117 24.57 -34.45 -1.31
CA ARG A 117 24.85 -33.11 -1.86
C ARG A 117 23.58 -32.39 -2.31
N ARG A 118 22.46 -33.11 -2.43
CA ARG A 118 21.22 -32.58 -3.02
C ARG A 118 20.65 -31.43 -2.19
N SER A 119 20.59 -31.59 -0.87
CA SER A 119 20.09 -30.54 0.04
C SER A 119 20.91 -29.26 -0.06
N ASP A 120 22.23 -29.40 -0.18
CA ASP A 120 23.14 -28.27 -0.29
C ASP A 120 22.97 -27.53 -1.61
N VAL A 121 22.79 -28.26 -2.73
CA VAL A 121 22.50 -27.66 -4.03
C VAL A 121 21.15 -26.95 -4.03
N ILE A 122 20.11 -27.54 -3.41
CA ILE A 122 18.79 -26.87 -3.26
C ILE A 122 18.97 -25.54 -2.54
N ARG A 123 19.70 -25.52 -1.42
CA ARG A 123 19.96 -24.29 -0.66
C ARG A 123 20.68 -23.23 -1.48
N ILE A 124 21.63 -23.63 -2.33
CA ILE A 124 22.33 -22.70 -3.22
C ILE A 124 21.37 -22.13 -4.28
N VAL A 125 20.50 -22.96 -4.87
CA VAL A 125 19.50 -22.51 -5.85
C VAL A 125 18.47 -21.57 -5.22
N GLU A 126 17.99 -21.89 -4.01
CA GLU A 126 17.08 -21.02 -3.25
C GLU A 126 17.73 -19.67 -2.90
N LYS A 127 19.00 -19.70 -2.50
CA LYS A 127 19.76 -18.47 -2.27
C LYS A 127 19.91 -17.66 -3.57
N THR A 128 20.22 -18.33 -4.69
CA THR A 128 20.33 -17.67 -6.00
C THR A 128 19.01 -17.02 -6.40
N LYS A 129 17.88 -17.69 -6.17
CA LYS A 129 16.54 -17.09 -6.35
C LYS A 129 16.37 -15.82 -5.54
N LEU A 130 16.71 -15.87 -4.26
CA LEU A 130 16.62 -14.70 -3.39
C LEU A 130 17.53 -13.55 -3.88
N ASP A 131 18.78 -13.85 -4.26
CA ASP A 131 19.73 -12.87 -4.77
C ASP A 131 19.24 -12.22 -6.08
N LEU A 132 18.68 -13.01 -7.00
CA LEU A 132 18.05 -12.51 -8.23
C LEU A 132 16.83 -11.63 -7.94
N PHE A 133 16.03 -12.01 -6.95
CA PHE A 133 14.83 -11.27 -6.56
C PHE A 133 15.20 -9.93 -5.90
N ILE A 134 16.24 -9.91 -5.05
CA ILE A 134 16.83 -8.69 -4.49
C ILE A 134 17.41 -7.81 -5.61
N ALA A 135 18.12 -8.39 -6.58
CA ALA A 135 18.67 -7.64 -7.71
C ALA A 135 17.56 -6.97 -8.53
N LYS A 136 16.46 -7.68 -8.78
CA LYS A 136 15.25 -7.12 -9.41
C LYS A 136 14.67 -5.98 -8.59
N ALA A 137 14.50 -6.16 -7.27
CA ALA A 137 13.97 -5.14 -6.39
C ALA A 137 14.82 -3.86 -6.37
N LYS A 138 16.16 -3.99 -6.38
CA LYS A 138 17.08 -2.84 -6.46
C LYS A 138 17.02 -2.08 -7.79
N GLY A 139 16.55 -2.73 -8.85
CA GLY A 139 16.38 -2.10 -10.16
C GLY A 139 15.06 -1.35 -10.34
N LEU A 140 14.13 -1.47 -9.39
CA LEU A 140 12.84 -0.78 -9.42
C LEU A 140 12.96 0.63 -8.79
N PRO A 141 12.19 1.61 -9.28
CA PRO A 141 12.17 2.96 -8.71
C PRO A 141 11.45 2.99 -7.36
N ASP A 142 11.75 4.03 -6.58
CA ASP A 142 11.07 4.38 -5.33
C ASP A 142 10.91 3.19 -4.37
N ASP A 143 9.71 3.02 -3.80
CA ASP A 143 9.39 1.94 -2.86
C ASP A 143 8.87 0.67 -3.57
N GLU A 144 8.81 0.64 -4.90
CA GLU A 144 8.31 -0.51 -5.66
C GLU A 144 9.14 -1.77 -5.38
N GLY A 145 10.46 -1.62 -5.24
CA GLY A 145 11.36 -2.70 -4.85
C GLY A 145 11.00 -3.29 -3.47
N ILE A 146 10.66 -2.43 -2.50
CA ILE A 146 10.28 -2.86 -1.15
C ILE A 146 8.93 -3.58 -1.22
N ARG A 147 7.95 -3.01 -1.93
CA ARG A 147 6.61 -3.57 -2.12
C ARG A 147 6.68 -4.98 -2.73
N LEU A 148 7.51 -5.17 -3.77
CA LEU A 148 7.73 -6.47 -4.41
C LEU A 148 8.24 -7.53 -3.42
N LEU A 149 9.21 -7.18 -2.58
CA LEU A 149 9.80 -8.12 -1.61
C LEU A 149 8.82 -8.49 -0.48
N ILE A 150 8.01 -7.53 -0.03
CA ILE A 150 6.94 -7.77 0.96
C ILE A 150 5.90 -8.73 0.38
N GLU A 151 5.46 -8.49 -0.87
CA GLU A 151 4.43 -9.30 -1.52
C GLU A 151 4.85 -10.75 -1.71
N ASP A 152 6.11 -11.00 -2.06
CA ASP A 152 6.68 -12.35 -2.15
C ASP A 152 7.10 -12.95 -0.78
N LYS A 153 6.71 -12.29 0.32
CA LYS A 153 6.90 -12.75 1.69
C LYS A 153 8.38 -12.98 2.03
N VAL A 154 9.26 -12.12 1.54
CA VAL A 154 10.68 -12.11 1.95
C VAL A 154 10.76 -11.64 3.41
N ALA A 155 11.60 -12.28 4.22
CA ALA A 155 11.70 -11.96 5.63
C ALA A 155 12.17 -10.50 5.84
N PRO A 156 11.58 -9.74 6.79
CA PRO A 156 11.92 -8.32 7.01
C PRO A 156 13.42 -8.06 7.19
N GLU A 157 14.10 -8.89 7.98
CA GLU A 157 15.54 -8.79 8.22
C GLU A 157 16.37 -8.96 6.94
N VAL A 158 15.89 -9.77 6.00
CA VAL A 158 16.56 -9.94 4.70
C VAL A 158 16.38 -8.69 3.85
N ILE A 159 15.18 -8.11 3.84
CA ILE A 159 14.87 -6.91 3.06
C ILE A 159 15.71 -5.73 3.56
N THR A 160 15.72 -5.47 4.88
CA THR A 160 16.46 -4.34 5.46
C THR A 160 17.96 -4.44 5.17
N ASN A 161 18.54 -5.62 5.39
CA ASN A 161 19.97 -5.87 5.11
C ASN A 161 20.29 -5.78 3.61
N ALA A 162 19.44 -6.35 2.75
CA ALA A 162 19.71 -6.43 1.32
C ALA A 162 19.61 -5.07 0.63
N LEU A 163 18.60 -4.28 0.99
CA LEU A 163 18.34 -2.95 0.42
C LEU A 163 19.06 -1.82 1.16
N GLY A 164 19.63 -2.10 2.35
CA GLY A 164 20.30 -1.08 3.17
C GLY A 164 19.33 -0.04 3.73
N ILE A 165 18.08 -0.44 4.01
CA ILE A 165 17.02 0.42 4.54
C ILE A 165 16.82 0.21 6.04
N THR A 166 16.21 1.18 6.71
CA THR A 166 15.85 1.06 8.12
C THR A 166 14.58 0.21 8.30
N GLY A 167 14.40 -0.34 9.50
CA GLY A 167 13.16 -1.03 9.87
C GLY A 167 11.94 -0.10 9.80
N GLU A 168 12.11 1.18 10.18
CA GLU A 168 11.06 2.21 10.10
C GLU A 168 10.55 2.40 8.67
N LYS A 169 11.46 2.48 7.69
CA LYS A 169 11.07 2.62 6.28
C LYS A 169 10.32 1.40 5.77
N LEU A 170 10.74 0.21 6.18
CA LEU A 170 10.05 -1.03 5.83
C LEU A 170 8.63 -1.09 6.43
N GLU A 171 8.48 -0.69 7.69
CA GLU A 171 7.20 -0.64 8.39
C GLU A 171 6.25 0.40 7.78
N GLN A 172 6.77 1.56 7.37
CA GLN A 172 6.01 2.57 6.64
C GLN A 172 5.38 1.98 5.37
N VAL A 173 6.19 1.36 4.50
CA VAL A 173 5.71 0.80 3.23
C VAL A 173 4.73 -0.35 3.48
N ASP A 174 4.99 -1.21 4.47
CA ASP A 174 4.06 -2.29 4.83
C ASP A 174 2.70 -1.77 5.32
N THR A 175 2.70 -0.65 6.05
CA THR A 175 1.47 0.02 6.52
C THR A 175 0.69 0.61 5.35
N GLU A 176 1.35 1.36 4.47
CA GLU A 176 0.75 1.91 3.25
C GLU A 176 0.13 0.79 2.38
N MET A 177 0.85 -0.32 2.18
CA MET A 177 0.31 -1.47 1.43
C MET A 177 -0.90 -2.11 2.10
N LYS A 178 -0.95 -2.16 3.44
CA LYS A 178 -2.11 -2.68 4.17
C LYS A 178 -3.33 -1.77 4.02
N GLU A 179 -3.14 -0.46 4.10
CA GLU A 179 -4.19 0.53 3.87
C GLU A 179 -4.72 0.44 2.43
N GLU A 180 -3.84 0.35 1.44
CA GLU A 180 -4.22 0.16 0.03
C GLU A 180 -5.01 -1.13 -0.19
N ARG A 181 -4.61 -2.24 0.44
CA ARG A 181 -5.36 -3.52 0.37
C ARG A 181 -6.73 -3.42 1.02
N ALA A 182 -6.81 -2.85 2.23
CA ALA A 182 -8.07 -2.64 2.93
C ALA A 182 -9.01 -1.74 2.11
N GLU A 183 -8.48 -0.71 1.47
CA GLU A 183 -9.24 0.17 0.58
C GLU A 183 -9.76 -0.61 -0.63
N ARG A 184 -8.92 -1.40 -1.29
CA ARG A 184 -9.35 -2.26 -2.41
C ARG A 184 -10.42 -3.26 -2.00
N GLU A 185 -10.32 -3.88 -0.83
CA GLU A 185 -11.34 -4.77 -0.27
C GLU A 185 -12.67 -4.04 0.00
N ARG A 186 -12.60 -2.81 0.52
CA ARG A 186 -13.77 -1.93 0.67
C ARG A 186 -14.42 -1.65 -0.69
N VAL A 187 -13.63 -1.30 -1.70
CA VAL A 187 -14.10 -1.04 -3.07
C VAL A 187 -14.75 -2.28 -3.69
N VAL A 188 -14.19 -3.47 -3.50
CA VAL A 188 -14.81 -4.74 -3.94
C VAL A 188 -16.18 -4.93 -3.30
N THR A 189 -16.30 -4.65 -2.00
CA THR A 189 -17.58 -4.76 -1.26
C THR A 189 -18.63 -3.78 -1.78
N LEU A 190 -18.21 -2.54 -2.06
CA LEU A 190 -19.08 -1.52 -2.67
C LEU A 190 -19.54 -1.94 -4.06
N LEU A 191 -18.62 -2.42 -4.91
CA LEU A 191 -18.93 -2.90 -6.26
C LEU A 191 -19.90 -4.08 -6.25
N GLY A 192 -19.81 -4.98 -5.26
CA GLY A 192 -20.76 -6.08 -5.09
C GLY A 192 -22.19 -5.59 -4.79
N SER A 193 -22.35 -4.48 -4.07
CA SER A 193 -23.66 -3.90 -3.75
C SER A 193 -24.36 -3.26 -4.96
N VAL A 194 -23.59 -2.99 -6.02
CA VAL A 194 -24.07 -2.41 -7.29
C VAL A 194 -23.84 -3.36 -8.47
N GLU A 195 -23.76 -4.66 -8.18
CA GLU A 195 -23.66 -5.69 -9.21
C GLU A 195 -24.89 -5.66 -10.14
N GLY A 196 -24.66 -5.74 -11.46
CA GLY A 196 -25.72 -5.65 -12.47
C GLY A 196 -26.25 -4.25 -12.78
N LYS A 197 -25.83 -3.21 -12.05
CA LYS A 197 -26.19 -1.81 -12.33
C LYS A 197 -25.38 -1.20 -13.49
N SER A 198 -25.83 -0.05 -13.98
CA SER A 198 -25.11 0.69 -15.04
C SER A 198 -23.75 1.18 -14.56
N ASN A 199 -22.83 1.45 -15.49
CA ASN A 199 -21.51 2.00 -15.14
C ASN A 199 -21.62 3.37 -14.46
N GLU A 200 -22.60 4.18 -14.84
CA GLU A 200 -22.87 5.49 -14.23
C GLU A 200 -23.30 5.35 -12.77
N GLU A 201 -24.21 4.41 -12.48
CA GLU A 201 -24.69 4.14 -11.12
C GLU A 201 -23.57 3.59 -10.22
N LYS A 202 -22.71 2.73 -10.78
CA LYS A 202 -21.54 2.21 -10.06
C LYS A 202 -20.58 3.33 -9.69
N VAL A 203 -20.25 4.19 -10.65
CA VAL A 203 -19.34 5.33 -10.42
C VAL A 203 -19.94 6.31 -9.42
N LYS A 204 -21.22 6.65 -9.55
CA LYS A 204 -21.91 7.53 -8.60
C LYS A 204 -21.86 6.96 -7.18
N HIS A 205 -22.15 5.67 -7.02
CA HIS A 205 -22.09 5.00 -5.72
C HIS A 205 -20.67 5.02 -5.12
N LEU A 206 -19.63 4.83 -5.92
CA LEU A 206 -18.24 4.86 -5.44
C LEU A 206 -17.81 6.27 -5.01
N PHE A 207 -18.21 7.32 -5.74
CA PHE A 207 -17.95 8.70 -5.32
C PHE A 207 -18.70 9.08 -4.04
N GLU A 208 -19.96 8.65 -3.89
CA GLU A 208 -20.73 8.86 -2.66
C GLU A 208 -20.07 8.19 -1.43
N ASN A 209 -19.27 7.15 -1.65
CA ASN A 209 -18.50 6.46 -0.62
C ASN A 209 -17.02 6.89 -0.57
N ASN A 210 -16.68 8.07 -1.10
CA ASN A 210 -15.35 8.69 -1.07
C ASN A 210 -14.22 7.81 -1.64
N VAL A 211 -14.51 7.01 -2.66
CA VAL A 211 -13.46 6.25 -3.37
C VAL A 211 -12.75 7.17 -4.36
N SER A 212 -11.41 7.07 -4.43
CA SER A 212 -10.62 7.86 -5.37
C SER A 212 -10.88 7.48 -6.83
N GLU A 213 -10.68 8.42 -7.74
CA GLU A 213 -10.89 8.20 -9.17
C GLU A 213 -9.96 7.12 -9.73
N GLU A 214 -8.71 7.08 -9.28
CA GLU A 214 -7.73 6.08 -9.70
C GLU A 214 -8.21 4.65 -9.38
N LEU A 215 -8.75 4.45 -8.18
CA LEU A 215 -9.29 3.15 -7.76
C LEU A 215 -10.60 2.82 -8.47
N ILE A 216 -11.44 3.82 -8.79
CA ILE A 216 -12.65 3.61 -9.60
C ILE A 216 -12.27 3.11 -10.99
N ILE A 217 -11.29 3.74 -11.65
CA ILE A 217 -10.81 3.34 -12.96
C ILE A 217 -10.23 1.92 -12.91
N GLU A 218 -9.35 1.65 -11.94
CA GLU A 218 -8.67 0.35 -11.79
C GLU A 218 -9.67 -0.79 -11.52
N MET A 219 -10.56 -0.61 -10.54
CA MET A 219 -11.38 -1.70 -9.99
C MET A 219 -12.74 -1.84 -10.68
N ALA A 220 -13.39 -0.72 -11.04
CA ALA A 220 -14.70 -0.75 -11.69
C ALA A 220 -14.63 -1.00 -13.20
N LYS A 221 -13.43 -0.88 -13.80
CA LYS A 221 -13.16 -1.07 -15.24
C LYS A 221 -14.10 -0.24 -16.12
N VAL A 222 -14.31 1.00 -15.73
CA VAL A 222 -15.16 1.96 -16.44
C VAL A 222 -14.31 2.90 -17.28
N ASP A 223 -14.87 3.38 -18.40
CA ASP A 223 -14.20 4.37 -19.23
C ASP A 223 -14.12 5.73 -18.50
N PRO A 224 -13.00 6.48 -18.62
CA PRO A 224 -12.86 7.80 -18.01
C PRO A 224 -13.97 8.78 -18.40
N GLY A 225 -14.54 8.67 -19.61
CA GLY A 225 -15.65 9.50 -20.06
C GLY A 225 -16.93 9.34 -19.21
N VAL A 226 -17.18 8.16 -18.65
CA VAL A 226 -18.31 7.91 -17.73
C VAL A 226 -18.08 8.64 -16.40
N ILE A 227 -16.83 8.64 -15.92
CA ILE A 227 -16.45 9.31 -14.68
C ILE A 227 -16.66 10.82 -14.79
N ASP A 228 -16.20 11.42 -15.87
CA ASP A 228 -16.39 12.85 -16.13
C ASP A 228 -17.87 13.24 -16.25
N ALA A 229 -18.67 12.41 -16.91
CA ALA A 229 -20.11 12.63 -17.02
C ALA A 229 -20.80 12.58 -15.65
N VAL A 230 -20.47 11.58 -14.82
CA VAL A 230 -21.03 11.44 -13.47
C VAL A 230 -20.61 12.60 -12.57
N LYS A 231 -19.34 13.04 -12.60
CA LYS A 231 -18.88 14.21 -11.83
C LYS A 231 -19.68 15.47 -12.20
N LYS A 232 -19.86 15.73 -13.49
CA LYS A 232 -20.66 16.88 -13.96
C LYS A 232 -22.11 16.79 -13.50
N ALA A 233 -22.70 15.60 -13.57
CA ALA A 233 -24.07 15.37 -13.09
C ALA A 233 -24.18 15.60 -11.57
N MET A 234 -23.23 15.08 -10.77
CA MET A 234 -23.20 15.26 -9.32
C MET A 234 -22.99 16.73 -8.91
N GLU A 235 -22.12 17.46 -9.62
CA GLU A 235 -21.92 18.90 -9.38
C GLU A 235 -23.21 19.70 -9.67
N ALA A 236 -23.92 19.35 -10.75
CA ALA A 236 -25.20 19.98 -11.08
C ALA A 236 -26.28 19.66 -10.02
N GLU A 237 -26.39 18.41 -9.56
CA GLU A 237 -27.30 18.01 -8.49
C GLU A 237 -27.00 18.77 -7.18
N LEU A 238 -25.72 18.97 -6.84
CA LEU A 238 -25.33 19.71 -5.64
C LEU A 238 -25.71 21.20 -5.73
N LYS A 239 -25.48 21.84 -6.89
CA LYS A 239 -25.88 23.23 -7.14
C LYS A 239 -27.39 23.42 -7.04
N GLU A 240 -28.16 22.48 -7.59
CA GLU A 240 -29.62 22.52 -7.49
C GLU A 240 -30.10 22.34 -6.05
N LYS A 241 -29.48 21.42 -5.30
CA LYS A 241 -29.78 21.24 -3.87
C LYS A 241 -29.46 22.50 -3.05
N GLN A 242 -28.37 23.21 -3.38
CA GLN A 242 -28.04 24.50 -2.76
C GLN A 242 -29.10 25.56 -3.10
N ARG A 243 -29.48 25.68 -4.37
CA ARG A 243 -30.54 26.61 -4.80
C ARG A 243 -31.85 26.38 -4.06
N LEU A 244 -32.27 25.12 -3.93
CA LEU A 244 -33.49 24.76 -3.19
C LEU A 244 -33.38 25.05 -1.69
N ALA A 245 -32.21 24.82 -1.08
CA ALA A 245 -31.97 25.16 0.32
C ALA A 245 -31.98 26.68 0.56
N GLU A 246 -31.43 27.46 -0.37
CA GLU A 246 -31.50 28.92 -0.36
C GLU A 246 -32.93 29.44 -0.55
N GLU A 247 -33.69 28.85 -1.46
CA GLU A 247 -35.11 29.19 -1.69
C GLU A 247 -35.97 28.84 -0.47
N GLU A 248 -35.74 27.68 0.16
CA GLU A 248 -36.42 27.30 1.39
C GLU A 248 -36.02 28.21 2.57
N ALA A 249 -34.74 28.58 2.67
CA ALA A 249 -34.26 29.53 3.67
C ALA A 249 -34.85 30.93 3.46
N ALA A 250 -34.96 31.39 2.21
CA ALA A 250 -35.61 32.64 1.85
C ALA A 250 -37.09 32.61 2.20
N ARG A 251 -37.82 31.55 1.85
CA ARG A 251 -39.23 31.36 2.22
C ARG A 251 -39.42 31.31 3.74
N LYS A 252 -38.55 30.64 4.49
CA LYS A 252 -38.59 30.64 5.96
C LYS A 252 -38.35 32.03 6.54
N LYS A 253 -37.43 32.80 5.95
CA LYS A 253 -37.16 34.19 6.35
C LYS A 253 -38.33 35.12 6.05
N GLU A 254 -38.99 34.94 4.90
CA GLU A 254 -40.19 35.69 4.51
C GLU A 254 -41.39 35.33 5.40
N ALA A 255 -41.63 34.03 5.64
CA ALA A 255 -42.68 33.59 6.56
C ALA A 255 -42.46 34.10 7.99
N ALA A 256 -41.21 34.17 8.45
CA ALA A 256 -40.87 34.75 9.76
C ALA A 256 -40.95 36.29 9.80
N ALA A 257 -40.97 36.97 8.65
CA ALA A 257 -41.14 38.42 8.59
C ALA A 257 -42.60 38.87 8.80
N GLY A 258 -43.56 37.95 8.60
CA GLY A 258 -45.00 38.26 8.66
C GLY A 258 -45.49 38.97 7.38
N PRO A 259 -46.80 39.28 7.30
CA PRO A 259 -47.37 40.03 6.17
C PRO A 259 -46.66 41.38 5.98
N SER A 260 -46.61 41.86 4.73
CA SER A 260 -46.09 43.19 4.44
C SER A 260 -47.04 44.25 5.00
N LEU A 261 -46.52 45.43 5.38
CA LEU A 261 -47.33 46.52 5.96
C LEU A 261 -48.51 46.95 5.08
N GLU A 262 -48.41 46.76 3.76
CA GLU A 262 -49.45 47.12 2.80
C GLU A 262 -50.54 46.04 2.69
N ASP A 263 -50.22 44.81 3.10
CA ASP A 263 -51.14 43.67 3.07
C ASP A 263 -51.84 43.45 4.42
N ILE A 264 -51.47 44.19 5.47
CA ILE A 264 -52.14 44.14 6.78
C ILE A 264 -53.47 44.92 6.67
N PRO A 265 -54.63 44.27 6.89
CA PRO A 265 -55.93 44.95 6.98
C PRO A 265 -55.92 46.05 8.03
N SER A 266 -56.66 47.15 7.83
CA SER A 266 -56.65 48.30 8.75
C SER A 266 -57.04 47.93 10.18
N ASP A 267 -57.98 47.00 10.37
CA ASP A 267 -58.39 46.47 11.66
C ASP A 267 -57.25 45.66 12.33
N GLU A 268 -56.63 44.74 11.60
CA GLU A 268 -55.48 43.98 12.12
C GLU A 268 -54.25 44.88 12.40
N MET A 269 -54.07 45.95 11.61
CA MET A 269 -52.99 46.91 11.81
C MET A 269 -53.13 47.65 13.14
N LEU A 270 -54.36 48.05 13.50
CA LEU A 270 -54.63 48.68 14.79
C LEU A 270 -54.40 47.72 15.95
N ASP A 271 -54.88 46.48 15.84
CA ASP A 271 -54.66 45.43 16.85
C ASP A 271 -53.16 45.16 17.08
N TYR A 272 -52.36 45.11 16.01
CA TYR A 272 -50.92 44.93 16.12
C TYR A 272 -50.21 46.17 16.72
N ILE A 273 -50.63 47.39 16.37
CA ILE A 273 -50.05 48.63 16.94
C ILE A 273 -50.38 48.75 18.44
N GLU A 274 -51.61 48.41 18.84
CA GLU A 274 -52.02 48.37 20.25
C GLU A 274 -51.19 47.35 21.03
N SER A 275 -51.04 46.14 20.49
CA SER A 275 -50.22 45.08 21.08
C SER A 275 -48.74 45.48 21.22
N ILE A 276 -48.18 46.19 20.24
CA ILE A 276 -46.81 46.72 20.31
C ILE A 276 -46.69 47.76 21.42
N ARG A 277 -47.64 48.70 21.53
CA ARG A 277 -47.62 49.74 22.56
C ARG A 277 -47.74 49.14 23.96
N GLU A 278 -48.62 48.15 24.13
CA GLU A 278 -48.70 47.39 25.38
C GLU A 278 -47.35 46.74 25.72
N ILE A 279 -46.69 46.07 24.76
CA ILE A 279 -45.37 45.46 24.97
C ILE A 279 -44.29 46.51 25.32
N MET A 280 -44.31 47.68 24.68
CA MET A 280 -43.38 48.77 24.96
C MET A 280 -43.62 49.47 26.30
N GLU A 281 -44.84 49.37 26.87
CA GLU A 281 -45.11 49.77 28.25
C GLU A 281 -44.50 48.79 29.27
N PHE A 282 -44.33 47.51 28.89
CA PHE A 282 -43.76 46.47 29.76
C PHE A 282 -42.23 46.45 29.77
N SER A 283 -41.54 46.81 28.69
CA SER A 283 -40.07 46.88 28.64
C SER A 283 -39.59 47.98 27.70
N ASP A 284 -38.51 48.67 28.09
CA ASP A 284 -37.79 49.67 27.29
C ASP A 284 -36.56 49.08 26.57
N GLN A 285 -36.26 47.80 26.80
CA GLN A 285 -35.14 47.12 26.15
C GLN A 285 -35.55 46.58 24.78
N GLU A 286 -34.96 47.15 23.72
CA GLU A 286 -35.21 46.75 22.33
C GLU A 286 -35.17 45.23 22.10
N LYS A 287 -34.20 44.53 22.70
CA LYS A 287 -34.10 43.07 22.56
C LYS A 287 -35.28 42.32 23.18
N GLU A 288 -35.78 42.79 24.32
CA GLU A 288 -36.92 42.16 25.00
C GLU A 288 -38.22 42.47 24.27
N ILE A 289 -38.41 43.71 23.80
CA ILE A 289 -39.54 44.12 22.95
C ILE A 289 -39.62 43.24 21.70
N ARG A 290 -38.49 43.06 20.98
CA ARG A 290 -38.45 42.24 19.77
C ARG A 290 -38.83 40.78 20.02
N VAL A 291 -38.35 40.20 21.13
CA VAL A 291 -38.67 38.81 21.51
C VAL A 291 -40.15 38.68 21.90
N MET A 292 -40.70 39.63 22.65
CA MET A 292 -42.11 39.62 23.05
C MET A 292 -43.03 39.81 21.85
N CYS A 293 -42.72 40.74 20.93
CA CYS A 293 -43.49 40.92 19.71
C CYS A 293 -43.44 39.69 18.79
N GLU A 294 -42.30 39.01 18.70
CA GLU A 294 -42.16 37.74 17.97
C GLU A 294 -43.02 36.63 18.59
N GLN A 295 -43.05 36.51 19.92
CA GLN A 295 -43.91 35.56 20.64
C GLN A 295 -45.40 35.85 20.46
N SER A 296 -45.76 37.12 20.32
CA SER A 296 -47.13 37.59 20.06
C SER A 296 -47.52 37.56 18.57
N SER A 297 -46.70 36.96 17.70
CA SER A 297 -46.95 36.85 16.25
C SER A 297 -47.14 38.21 15.55
N ILE A 298 -46.52 39.26 16.08
CA ILE A 298 -46.58 40.60 15.49
C ILE A 298 -45.64 40.68 14.28
N PRO A 299 -46.08 41.20 13.12
CA PRO A 299 -45.26 41.29 11.91
C PRO A 299 -43.96 42.06 12.16
N LYS A 300 -42.83 41.48 11.75
CA LYS A 300 -41.50 42.05 12.01
C LYS A 300 -41.34 43.44 11.43
N GLY A 301 -41.92 43.71 10.26
CA GLY A 301 -41.89 45.03 9.63
C GLY A 301 -42.53 46.13 10.50
N LEU A 302 -43.55 45.79 11.28
CA LEU A 302 -44.20 46.73 12.19
C LEU A 302 -43.39 46.92 13.48
N VAL A 303 -42.80 45.83 14.00
CA VAL A 303 -41.87 45.88 15.15
C VAL A 303 -40.63 46.72 14.83
N ASP A 304 -40.08 46.58 13.62
CA ASP A 304 -38.92 47.36 13.15
C ASP A 304 -39.24 48.87 13.10
N ILE A 305 -40.43 49.23 12.63
CA ILE A 305 -40.92 50.63 12.62
C ILE A 305 -41.14 51.14 14.04
N ALA A 306 -41.78 50.36 14.91
CA ALA A 306 -42.07 50.79 16.27
C ALA A 306 -40.79 51.09 17.08
N VAL A 307 -39.74 50.31 16.87
CA VAL A 307 -38.45 50.50 17.56
C VAL A 307 -37.61 51.62 16.94
N SER A 308 -37.64 51.79 15.61
CA SER A 308 -36.70 52.67 14.90
C SER A 308 -37.30 54.01 14.46
N GLU A 309 -38.61 54.04 14.21
CA GLU A 309 -39.36 55.14 13.59
C GLU A 309 -40.73 55.33 14.28
N PRO A 310 -40.77 55.72 15.58
CA PRO A 310 -42.02 55.82 16.34
C PRO A 310 -43.04 56.79 15.74
N ASP A 311 -42.58 57.91 15.18
CA ASP A 311 -43.46 58.89 14.50
C ASP A 311 -44.20 58.26 13.29
N ARG A 312 -43.57 57.29 12.63
CA ARG A 312 -44.15 56.58 11.48
C ARG A 312 -45.15 55.51 11.92
N LEU A 313 -45.01 54.96 13.13
CA LEU A 313 -46.02 54.08 13.72
C LEU A 313 -47.33 54.85 13.95
N ASP A 314 -47.25 56.08 14.44
CA ASP A 314 -48.40 56.96 14.66
C ASP A 314 -49.10 57.37 13.35
N GLU A 315 -48.33 57.54 12.27
CA GLU A 315 -48.89 57.79 10.93
C GLU A 315 -49.65 56.58 10.38
N LEU A 316 -49.13 55.36 10.61
CA LEU A 316 -49.79 54.12 10.22
C LEU A 316 -51.10 53.90 11.00
N GLU A 317 -51.10 54.18 12.30
CA GLU A 317 -52.30 54.12 13.15
C GLU A 317 -53.39 55.07 12.62
N LYS A 318 -53.08 56.36 12.44
CA LYS A 318 -54.04 57.35 11.92
C LYS A 318 -54.60 56.98 10.55
N LYS A 319 -53.76 56.40 9.70
CA LYS A 319 -54.17 55.96 8.36
C LYS A 319 -55.07 54.72 8.41
N ALA A 320 -54.91 53.87 9.42
CA ALA A 320 -55.75 52.71 9.64
C ALA A 320 -57.10 53.07 10.32
N GLU A 321 -57.15 54.12 11.14
CA GLU A 321 -58.38 54.63 11.78
C GLU A 321 -59.38 55.31 10.82
N GLY A 322 -58.90 55.82 9.67
CA GLY A 322 -59.72 56.44 8.62
C GLY A 322 -59.64 57.96 8.55
#